data_AF-A0A1D8B1M2-F1
#
_entry.id   AF-A0A1D8B1M2-F1
#
_cell.length_a   1.000
_cell.length_b   1.000
_cell.length_c   1.000
_cell.angle_alpha   90.00
_cell.angle_beta   90.00
_cell.angle_gamma   90.00
#
_symmetry.space_group_name_H-M   'P 1'
#
loop_
_entity.id
_entity.type
_entity.pdbx_description
1 polymer ?
#
loop_
_entity_poly.entity_id
_entity_poly.type
_entity_poly.pdbx_seq_one_letter_code
_entity_poly.pdbx_strand_id
1 'polypeptide(L)'
;MGFSYSLDRFEGGRVVSGDRSGLDLFLRRRRLRLGFFFKGDDDCLLTDEAGELLIYEDGVPRDLVLHGVDESSGRTFGGYVGHSHLTPDECDLVFDLCASTGLLVLNHQGNPTFIIPAGNHALAQLPTDVLAEAESNGGREIAFVDNGAQLLAAMADGMERFIAYRDQVLSGRGPSFGPASTATAAPGAPGTDAGADGPRPERKPHCPPESARRDSQPPASHGKSADKLIKRPKL
;
A
#
# COMPACT_ATOMS: atom_id res chain seq x y z
N MET A 1 -10.45 -0.98 -9.92
CA MET A 1 -10.28 -0.94 -8.45
C MET A 1 -8.82 -1.23 -8.19
N GLY A 2 -8.04 -0.21 -7.83
CA GLY A 2 -6.66 -0.33 -7.38
C GLY A 2 -6.54 0.02 -5.89
N PHE A 3 -5.36 -0.16 -5.33
CA PHE A 3 -5.00 0.48 -4.06
C PHE A 3 -4.77 1.97 -4.34
N SER A 4 -5.40 2.85 -3.57
CA SER A 4 -5.43 4.29 -3.86
C SER A 4 -5.44 5.15 -2.61
N TYR A 5 -4.76 6.29 -2.70
CA TYR A 5 -4.60 7.28 -1.64
C TYR A 5 -4.51 8.70 -2.22
N SER A 6 -4.89 9.70 -1.43
CA SER A 6 -4.68 11.12 -1.77
C SER A 6 -3.54 11.74 -0.97
N LEU A 7 -3.02 12.86 -1.48
CA LEU A 7 -1.94 13.64 -0.89
C LEU A 7 -2.46 15.06 -0.61
N ASP A 8 -2.71 15.35 0.65
CA ASP A 8 -3.32 16.61 1.11
C ASP A 8 -2.47 17.26 2.21
N ARG A 9 -2.59 18.57 2.42
CA ARG A 9 -1.96 19.28 3.54
C ARG A 9 -3.03 19.87 4.45
N PHE A 10 -2.80 19.82 5.77
CA PHE A 10 -3.74 20.29 6.76
C PHE A 10 -3.18 21.44 7.62
N GLU A 11 -4.02 22.45 7.84
CA GLU A 11 -3.76 23.52 8.79
C GLU A 11 -5.06 23.88 9.53
N GLY A 12 -5.03 23.87 10.87
CA GLY A 12 -6.21 24.13 11.70
C GLY A 12 -7.41 23.21 11.41
N GLY A 13 -7.16 21.94 11.07
CA GLY A 13 -8.19 20.96 10.72
C GLY A 13 -8.83 21.15 9.34
N ARG A 14 -8.22 21.95 8.45
CA ARG A 14 -8.71 22.19 7.09
C ARG A 14 -7.67 21.83 6.04
N VAL A 15 -8.12 21.33 4.90
CA VAL A 15 -7.25 21.15 3.72
C VAL A 15 -6.78 22.52 3.24
N VAL A 16 -5.48 22.66 3.06
CA VAL A 16 -4.80 23.83 2.51
C VAL A 16 -3.85 23.41 1.38
N SER A 17 -3.36 24.37 0.60
CA SER A 17 -2.41 24.09 -0.47
C SER A 17 -1.08 23.58 0.07
N GLY A 18 -0.53 22.52 -0.54
CA GLY A 18 0.86 22.13 -0.39
C GLY A 18 1.84 23.26 -0.78
N ASP A 19 3.09 23.13 -0.38
CA ASP A 19 4.17 24.06 -0.73
C ASP A 19 4.68 23.82 -2.17
N ARG A 20 4.40 24.77 -3.05
CA ARG A 20 4.85 24.79 -4.45
C ARG A 20 6.35 25.05 -4.59
N SER A 21 6.97 25.79 -3.67
CA SER A 21 8.44 25.96 -3.62
C SER A 21 9.11 24.63 -3.24
N GLY A 22 8.48 23.89 -2.34
CA GLY A 22 8.82 22.52 -1.99
C GLY A 22 8.77 21.55 -3.16
N LEU A 23 7.73 21.65 -4.01
CA LEU A 23 7.61 20.86 -5.24
C LEU A 23 8.77 21.17 -6.21
N ASP A 24 9.09 22.44 -6.40
CA ASP A 24 10.20 22.90 -7.24
C ASP A 24 11.55 22.31 -6.81
N LEU A 25 11.80 22.23 -5.49
CA LEU A 25 13.00 21.61 -4.92
C LEU A 25 12.99 20.08 -5.10
N PHE A 26 11.83 19.43 -4.91
CA PHE A 26 11.65 18.00 -5.14
C PHE A 26 11.96 17.61 -6.59
N LEU A 27 11.35 18.31 -7.57
CA LEU A 27 11.54 18.05 -9.00
C LEU A 27 13.01 18.19 -9.40
N ARG A 28 13.69 19.26 -8.95
CA ARG A 28 15.12 19.47 -9.20
C ARG A 28 15.99 18.39 -8.56
N ARG A 29 15.71 18.02 -7.30
CA ARG A 29 16.46 16.99 -6.56
C ARG A 29 16.32 15.60 -7.17
N ARG A 30 15.12 15.22 -7.61
CA ARG A 30 14.82 13.93 -8.23
C ARG A 30 15.03 13.89 -9.74
N ARG A 31 15.41 15.01 -10.37
CA ARG A 31 15.59 15.15 -11.83
C ARG A 31 14.31 14.79 -12.61
N LEU A 32 13.19 15.30 -12.13
CA LEU A 32 11.86 15.09 -12.68
C LEU A 32 11.28 16.39 -13.27
N ARG A 33 10.26 16.24 -14.10
CA ARG A 33 9.44 17.34 -14.63
C ARG A 33 7.96 17.04 -14.45
N LEU A 34 7.15 18.06 -14.73
CA LEU A 34 5.71 17.95 -14.82
C LEU A 34 5.33 17.78 -16.30
N GLY A 35 4.56 16.72 -16.59
CA GLY A 35 3.87 16.52 -17.87
C GLY A 35 2.37 16.71 -17.71
N PHE A 36 1.67 17.03 -18.79
CA PHE A 36 0.21 17.19 -18.79
C PHE A 36 -0.44 16.08 -19.60
N PHE A 37 -1.50 15.46 -19.07
CA PHE A 37 -2.24 14.40 -19.77
C PHE A 37 -2.98 14.94 -21.01
N PHE A 38 -3.63 16.09 -20.85
CA PHE A 38 -4.35 16.79 -21.91
C PHE A 38 -4.01 18.28 -21.93
N LYS A 39 -4.11 18.91 -23.10
CA LYS A 39 -3.82 20.33 -23.26
C LYS A 39 -4.94 21.18 -22.64
N GLY A 40 -4.62 21.89 -21.56
CA GLY A 40 -5.59 22.68 -20.80
C GLY A 40 -6.18 21.94 -19.60
N ASP A 41 -5.58 20.81 -19.22
CA ASP A 41 -5.80 20.18 -17.91
C ASP A 41 -4.83 20.78 -16.87
N ASP A 42 -5.30 20.98 -15.64
CA ASP A 42 -4.48 21.41 -14.50
C ASP A 42 -3.78 20.20 -13.83
N ASP A 43 -4.25 18.99 -14.13
CA ASP A 43 -3.73 17.75 -13.58
C ASP A 43 -2.42 17.35 -14.30
N CYS A 44 -1.36 17.26 -13.49
CA CYS A 44 0.02 17.03 -13.91
C CYS A 44 0.49 15.62 -13.50
N LEU A 45 1.33 15.02 -14.33
CA LEU A 45 2.06 13.79 -14.03
C LEU A 45 3.54 14.09 -13.78
N LEU A 46 4.23 13.18 -13.12
CA LEU A 46 5.69 13.18 -13.07
C LEU A 46 6.28 12.51 -14.33
N THR A 47 7.20 13.20 -14.97
CA THR A 47 8.03 12.70 -16.08
C THR A 47 9.51 12.76 -15.72
N ASP A 48 10.34 12.02 -16.44
CA ASP A 48 11.80 12.12 -16.34
C ASP A 48 12.36 13.39 -17.04
N GLU A 49 13.69 13.50 -17.14
CA GLU A 49 14.33 14.61 -17.88
C GLU A 49 14.21 14.53 -19.41
N ALA A 50 13.80 13.40 -19.99
CA ALA A 50 13.45 13.32 -21.41
C ALA A 50 12.01 13.84 -21.65
N GLY A 51 11.15 13.78 -20.63
CA GLY A 51 9.72 14.04 -20.72
C GLY A 51 8.89 12.75 -20.84
N GLU A 52 9.51 11.59 -20.66
CA GLU A 52 8.85 10.29 -20.68
C GLU A 52 8.14 10.03 -19.34
N LEU A 53 7.01 9.33 -19.39
CA LEU A 53 6.25 8.97 -18.21
C LEU A 53 7.06 8.04 -17.31
N LEU A 54 7.01 8.28 -16.00
CA LEU A 54 7.53 7.30 -15.04
C LEU A 54 6.64 6.05 -15.09
N ILE A 55 7.27 4.90 -15.33
CA ILE A 55 6.61 3.58 -15.35
C ILE A 55 7.02 2.73 -14.15
N TYR A 56 6.21 1.74 -13.81
CA TYR A 56 6.57 0.61 -12.95
C TYR A 56 7.31 -0.48 -13.76
N GLU A 57 7.87 -1.48 -13.08
CA GLU A 57 8.63 -2.58 -13.72
C GLU A 57 7.78 -3.46 -14.66
N ASP A 58 6.46 -3.49 -14.46
CA ASP A 58 5.49 -4.19 -15.32
C ASP A 58 5.11 -3.39 -16.58
N GLY A 59 5.66 -2.18 -16.74
CA GLY A 59 5.41 -1.29 -17.87
C GLY A 59 4.16 -0.41 -17.74
N VAL A 60 3.44 -0.46 -16.62
CA VAL A 60 2.29 0.41 -16.36
C VAL A 60 2.78 1.81 -15.91
N PRO A 61 2.19 2.93 -16.38
CA PRO A 61 2.49 4.26 -15.88
C PRO A 61 2.26 4.38 -14.36
N ARG A 62 3.03 5.25 -13.71
CA ARG A 62 2.77 5.63 -12.31
C ARG A 62 1.60 6.61 -12.28
N ASP A 63 0.46 6.15 -11.80
CA ASP A 63 -0.80 6.90 -11.68
C ASP A 63 -0.79 7.99 -10.58
N LEU A 64 0.36 8.61 -10.30
CA LEU A 64 0.49 9.77 -9.43
C LEU A 64 0.18 11.05 -10.19
N VAL A 65 -1.02 11.57 -9.94
CA VAL A 65 -1.52 12.85 -10.46
C VAL A 65 -1.33 13.93 -9.41
N LEU A 66 -0.75 15.06 -9.80
CA LEU A 66 -0.63 16.27 -8.98
C LEU A 66 -1.56 17.33 -9.55
N HIS A 67 -2.37 17.96 -8.70
CA HIS A 67 -3.36 18.95 -9.13
C HIS A 67 -3.15 20.30 -8.45
N GLY A 68 -3.61 21.37 -9.09
CA GLY A 68 -3.48 22.72 -8.55
C GLY A 68 -2.02 23.17 -8.43
N VAL A 69 -1.13 22.61 -9.25
CA VAL A 69 0.30 22.93 -9.22
C VAL A 69 0.54 24.38 -9.61
N ASP A 70 -0.10 24.85 -10.69
CA ASP A 70 -0.17 26.28 -10.98
C ASP A 70 -1.15 26.96 -10.00
N GLU A 71 -0.71 28.05 -9.39
CA GLU A 71 -1.53 28.92 -8.53
C GLU A 71 -2.68 29.56 -9.31
N SER A 72 -2.52 29.78 -10.63
CA SER A 72 -3.55 30.36 -11.49
C SER A 72 -4.82 29.49 -11.62
N SER A 73 -4.71 28.18 -11.36
CA SER A 73 -5.84 27.24 -11.35
C SER A 73 -6.88 27.52 -10.25
N GLY A 74 -6.48 28.22 -9.18
CA GLY A 74 -7.30 28.41 -7.98
C GLY A 74 -7.58 27.13 -7.17
N ARG A 75 -7.02 25.98 -7.56
CA ARG A 75 -7.14 24.71 -6.83
C ARG A 75 -6.08 24.62 -5.72
N THR A 76 -6.39 23.89 -4.65
CA THR A 76 -5.39 23.51 -3.63
C THR A 76 -4.36 22.58 -4.27
N PHE A 77 -3.07 22.88 -4.09
CA PHE A 77 -2.02 21.96 -4.51
C PHE A 77 -2.06 20.70 -3.63
N GLY A 78 -2.21 19.55 -4.27
CA GLY A 78 -2.22 18.23 -3.68
C GLY A 78 -2.01 17.16 -4.76
N GLY A 79 -2.37 15.91 -4.48
CA GLY A 79 -2.29 14.84 -5.46
C GLY A 79 -3.11 13.60 -5.12
N TYR A 80 -3.10 12.64 -6.03
CA TYR A 80 -3.84 11.38 -5.92
C TYR A 80 -3.09 10.27 -6.64
N VAL A 81 -3.12 9.06 -6.08
CA VAL A 81 -2.64 7.83 -6.73
C VAL A 81 -3.81 6.89 -6.96
N GLY A 82 -4.16 6.67 -8.23
CA GLY A 82 -5.31 5.84 -8.60
C GLY A 82 -5.04 4.33 -8.56
N HIS A 83 -3.82 3.93 -8.91
CA HIS A 83 -3.36 2.55 -8.91
C HIS A 83 -1.92 2.51 -8.38
N SER A 84 -1.80 2.34 -7.07
CA SER A 84 -0.53 2.11 -6.39
C SER A 84 -0.14 0.64 -6.47
N HIS A 85 1.16 0.39 -6.62
CA HIS A 85 1.75 -0.95 -6.52
C HIS A 85 2.52 -1.14 -5.20
N LEU A 86 2.66 -0.09 -4.39
CA LEU A 86 3.45 -0.03 -3.16
C LEU A 86 4.86 -0.63 -3.34
N THR A 87 5.51 -0.31 -4.45
CA THR A 87 6.92 -0.67 -4.60
C THR A 87 7.79 0.21 -3.68
N PRO A 88 9.00 -0.26 -3.27
CA PRO A 88 9.93 0.57 -2.50
C PRO A 88 10.21 1.92 -3.20
N ASP A 89 10.44 1.90 -4.52
CA ASP A 89 10.65 3.08 -5.36
C ASP A 89 9.43 4.01 -5.45
N GLU A 90 8.21 3.50 -5.32
CA GLU A 90 6.99 4.33 -5.23
C GLU A 90 6.92 5.00 -3.87
N CYS A 91 7.13 4.24 -2.79
CA CYS A 91 7.07 4.76 -1.43
C CYS A 91 8.19 5.78 -1.17
N ASP A 92 9.42 5.57 -1.67
CA ASP A 92 10.50 6.55 -1.57
C ASP A 92 10.21 7.83 -2.37
N LEU A 93 9.56 7.73 -3.53
CA LEU A 93 9.17 8.88 -4.36
C LEU A 93 8.08 9.71 -3.66
N VAL A 94 7.04 9.05 -3.15
CA VAL A 94 5.91 9.70 -2.47
C VAL A 94 6.33 10.27 -1.12
N PHE A 95 7.17 9.56 -0.35
CA PHE A 95 7.77 10.08 0.87
C PHE A 95 8.53 11.39 0.61
N ASP A 96 9.42 11.41 -0.39
CA ASP A 96 10.21 12.60 -0.71
C ASP A 96 9.35 13.78 -1.20
N LEU A 97 8.30 13.49 -1.98
CA LEU A 97 7.34 14.50 -2.42
C LEU A 97 6.64 15.12 -1.21
N CYS A 98 6.08 14.29 -0.34
CA CYS A 98 5.36 14.72 0.86
C CYS A 98 6.25 15.49 1.84
N ALA A 99 7.46 14.99 2.11
CA ALA A 99 8.44 15.65 2.95
C ALA A 99 8.89 17.01 2.38
N SER A 100 8.98 17.15 1.05
CA SER A 100 9.37 18.43 0.42
C SER A 100 8.21 19.44 0.34
N THR A 101 6.97 18.97 0.16
CA THR A 101 5.78 19.82 -0.11
C THR A 101 4.90 20.07 1.12
N GLY A 102 5.16 19.37 2.22
CA GLY A 102 4.28 19.40 3.39
C GLY A 102 2.93 18.73 3.18
N LEU A 103 2.79 17.85 2.17
CA LEU A 103 1.62 16.97 2.01
C LEU A 103 1.75 15.75 2.95
N LEU A 104 0.64 15.20 3.42
CA LEU A 104 0.55 13.90 4.10
C LEU A 104 -0.22 12.91 3.21
N VAL A 105 -0.10 11.61 3.51
CA VAL A 105 -0.82 10.56 2.76
C VAL A 105 -2.13 10.23 3.47
N LEU A 106 -3.24 10.33 2.74
CA LEU A 106 -4.56 9.85 3.14
C LEU A 106 -4.82 8.47 2.53
N ASN A 107 -4.58 7.43 3.32
CA ASN A 107 -4.81 6.05 2.94
C ASN A 107 -6.31 5.72 3.03
N HIS A 108 -6.97 5.59 1.88
CA HIS A 108 -8.41 5.31 1.82
C HIS A 108 -8.80 3.90 2.24
N GLN A 109 -7.83 2.99 2.45
CA GLN A 109 -8.04 1.66 2.99
C GLN A 109 -7.96 1.65 4.53
N GLY A 110 -7.53 2.76 5.14
CA GLY A 110 -7.43 2.98 6.59
C GLY A 110 -6.36 2.13 7.29
N ASN A 111 -6.27 2.25 8.62
CA ASN A 111 -5.33 1.51 9.48
C ASN A 111 -3.87 1.49 8.98
N PRO A 112 -3.17 2.64 8.95
CA PRO A 112 -3.59 3.98 9.38
C PRO A 112 -4.29 4.76 8.26
N THR A 113 -5.21 5.65 8.61
CA THR A 113 -5.90 6.53 7.65
C THR A 113 -5.03 7.74 7.27
N PHE A 114 -4.30 8.30 8.24
CA PHE A 114 -3.37 9.42 8.05
C PHE A 114 -1.93 8.94 8.24
N ILE A 115 -1.07 9.18 7.26
CA ILE A 115 0.37 8.91 7.38
C ILE A 115 1.13 10.22 7.18
N ILE A 116 1.91 10.62 8.18
CA ILE A 116 2.62 11.90 8.27
C ILE A 116 4.11 11.68 7.97
N PRO A 117 4.61 12.09 6.79
CA PRO A 117 6.01 11.90 6.43
C PRO A 117 6.92 12.97 7.04
N ALA A 118 8.10 12.57 7.52
CA ALA A 118 9.15 13.43 8.05
C ALA A 118 8.69 14.41 9.16
N GLY A 119 7.63 14.07 9.90
CA GLY A 119 7.06 14.94 10.93
C GLY A 119 6.50 16.27 10.39
N ASN A 120 6.10 16.33 9.11
CA ASN A 120 5.70 17.57 8.45
C ASN A 120 4.36 18.18 8.94
N HIS A 121 3.61 17.45 9.77
CA HIS A 121 2.44 17.92 10.50
C HIS A 121 2.52 17.56 11.98
N ALA A 122 2.11 18.49 12.85
CA ALA A 122 1.76 18.20 14.23
C ALA A 122 0.29 17.72 14.31
N LEU A 123 -0.02 16.85 15.29
CA LEU A 123 -1.37 16.33 15.50
C LEU A 123 -2.45 17.44 15.58
N ALA A 124 -2.13 18.56 16.24
CA ALA A 124 -3.04 19.69 16.38
C ALA A 124 -3.41 20.42 15.06
N GLN A 125 -2.76 20.09 13.94
CA GLN A 125 -3.13 20.60 12.61
C GLN A 125 -4.19 19.73 11.92
N LEU A 126 -4.37 18.48 12.36
CA LEU A 126 -5.34 17.54 11.79
C LEU A 126 -6.78 17.88 12.21
N PRO A 127 -7.80 17.37 11.48
CA PRO A 127 -9.20 17.48 11.87
C PRO A 127 -9.48 16.88 13.26
N THR A 128 -10.35 17.53 14.05
CA THR A 128 -10.60 17.14 15.46
C THR A 128 -11.34 15.79 15.58
N ASP A 129 -12.19 15.47 14.62
CA ASP A 129 -12.85 14.18 14.47
C ASP A 129 -11.85 13.04 14.25
N VAL A 130 -10.86 13.24 13.38
CA VAL A 130 -9.75 12.28 13.14
C VAL A 130 -8.95 12.03 14.42
N LEU A 131 -8.68 13.08 15.21
CA LEU A 131 -7.99 12.92 16.49
C LEU A 131 -8.83 12.12 17.51
N ALA A 132 -10.13 12.40 17.60
CA ALA A 132 -11.04 11.67 18.48
C ALA A 132 -11.21 10.19 18.06
N GLU A 133 -11.26 9.91 16.76
CA GLU A 133 -11.29 8.54 16.23
C GLU A 133 -9.96 7.82 16.47
N ALA A 134 -8.83 8.50 16.27
CA ALA A 134 -7.51 7.96 16.59
C ALA A 134 -7.40 7.59 18.08
N GLU A 135 -7.85 8.46 19.00
CA GLU A 135 -7.89 8.16 20.44
C GLU A 135 -8.80 6.95 20.74
N SER A 136 -10.00 6.90 20.16
CA SER A 136 -10.95 5.78 20.31
C SER A 136 -10.39 4.45 19.79
N ASN A 137 -9.67 4.47 18.65
CA ASN A 137 -9.12 3.29 17.99
C ASN A 137 -7.70 2.93 18.49
N GLY A 138 -7.25 3.51 19.62
CA GLY A 138 -5.98 3.18 20.26
C GLY A 138 -4.74 3.65 19.50
N GLY A 139 -4.83 4.80 18.83
CA GLY A 139 -3.77 5.46 18.06
C GLY A 139 -3.57 4.93 16.64
N ARG A 140 -4.37 3.96 16.18
CA ARG A 140 -4.13 3.24 14.92
C ARG A 140 -4.43 4.02 13.65
N GLU A 141 -5.17 5.12 13.73
CA GLU A 141 -5.54 5.91 12.55
C GLU A 141 -4.42 6.82 12.03
N ILE A 142 -3.38 7.07 12.84
CA ILE A 142 -2.30 8.02 12.51
C ILE A 142 -0.95 7.32 12.64
N ALA A 143 -0.16 7.33 11.57
CA ALA A 143 1.23 6.89 11.58
C ALA A 143 2.19 8.03 11.25
N PHE A 144 3.35 8.04 11.89
CA PHE A 144 4.49 8.89 11.54
C PHE A 144 5.54 8.03 10.85
N VAL A 145 6.11 8.53 9.75
CA VAL A 145 7.12 7.79 8.97
C VAL A 145 8.28 8.71 8.57
N ASP A 146 9.50 8.18 8.64
CA ASP A 146 10.76 8.91 8.42
C ASP A 146 11.45 8.54 7.10
N ASN A 147 10.89 7.60 6.32
CA ASN A 147 11.40 7.15 5.02
C ASN A 147 10.35 6.33 4.25
N GLY A 148 10.60 6.03 2.97
CA GLY A 148 9.72 5.23 2.13
C GLY A 148 9.56 3.78 2.59
N ALA A 149 10.57 3.17 3.24
CA ALA A 149 10.44 1.81 3.78
C ALA A 149 9.45 1.74 4.97
N GLN A 150 9.39 2.77 5.82
CA GLN A 150 8.36 2.89 6.85
C GLN A 150 6.98 3.24 6.26
N LEU A 151 6.93 4.08 5.21
CA LEU A 151 5.70 4.38 4.49
C LEU A 151 5.10 3.10 3.84
N LEU A 152 5.94 2.26 3.24
CA LEU A 152 5.58 0.94 2.74
C LEU A 152 5.02 0.05 3.85
N ALA A 153 5.74 -0.06 4.98
CA ALA A 153 5.32 -0.88 6.12
C ALA A 153 3.97 -0.41 6.72
N ALA A 154 3.70 0.90 6.72
CA ALA A 154 2.44 1.46 7.19
C ALA A 154 1.25 1.10 6.28
N MET A 155 1.44 1.02 4.97
CA MET A 155 0.35 0.70 4.02
C MET A 155 0.21 -0.80 3.69
N ALA A 156 1.18 -1.63 4.08
CA ALA A 156 1.23 -3.05 3.72
C ALA A 156 -0.01 -3.86 4.13
N ASP A 157 -0.50 -3.72 5.37
CA ASP A 157 -1.70 -4.41 5.86
C ASP A 157 -2.96 -3.98 5.07
N GLY A 158 -3.08 -2.69 4.76
CA GLY A 158 -4.14 -2.18 3.87
C GLY A 158 -4.11 -2.83 2.48
N MET A 159 -2.92 -3.00 1.90
CA MET A 159 -2.73 -3.63 0.58
C MET A 159 -3.02 -5.13 0.63
N GLU A 160 -2.58 -5.86 1.66
CA GLU A 160 -2.89 -7.27 1.84
C GLU A 160 -4.41 -7.51 1.95
N ARG A 161 -5.12 -6.68 2.74
CA ARG A 161 -6.59 -6.70 2.84
C ARG A 161 -7.26 -6.39 1.51
N PHE A 162 -6.75 -5.40 0.77
CA PHE A 162 -7.27 -5.03 -0.55
C PHE A 162 -7.10 -6.18 -1.57
N ILE A 163 -5.92 -6.83 -1.60
CA ILE A 163 -5.65 -8.00 -2.45
C ILE A 163 -6.59 -9.15 -2.10
N ALA A 164 -6.75 -9.47 -0.81
CA ALA A 164 -7.66 -10.52 -0.37
C ALA A 164 -9.12 -10.25 -0.77
N TYR A 165 -9.60 -9.00 -0.62
CA TYR A 165 -10.94 -8.61 -1.05
C TYR A 165 -11.11 -8.69 -2.58
N ARG A 166 -10.13 -8.20 -3.35
CA ARG A 166 -10.11 -8.30 -4.82
C ARG A 166 -10.22 -9.75 -5.26
N ASP A 167 -9.39 -10.64 -4.71
CA ASP A 167 -9.34 -12.05 -5.10
C ASP A 167 -10.61 -12.81 -4.68
N GLN A 168 -11.23 -12.42 -3.55
CA GLN A 168 -12.56 -12.88 -3.18
C GLN A 168 -13.61 -12.50 -4.23
N VAL A 169 -13.71 -11.21 -4.59
CA VAL A 169 -14.67 -10.73 -5.61
C VAL A 169 -14.43 -11.38 -6.97
N LEU A 170 -13.17 -11.47 -7.43
CA LEU A 170 -12.83 -12.07 -8.73
C LEU A 170 -13.03 -13.59 -8.78
N SER A 171 -12.90 -14.30 -7.65
CA SER A 171 -13.18 -15.75 -7.57
C SER A 171 -14.67 -16.09 -7.49
N GLY A 172 -15.57 -15.10 -7.59
CA GLY A 172 -17.02 -15.29 -7.54
C GLY A 172 -17.56 -15.66 -6.15
N ARG A 173 -16.71 -15.67 -5.12
CA ARG A 173 -17.15 -15.72 -3.73
C ARG A 173 -17.56 -14.31 -3.33
N GLY A 174 -18.86 -14.04 -3.25
CA GLY A 174 -19.36 -12.75 -2.73
C GLY A 174 -18.77 -12.42 -1.34
N PRO A 175 -18.80 -11.14 -0.92
CA PRO A 175 -18.23 -10.72 0.36
C PRO A 175 -18.86 -11.47 1.53
N SER A 176 -18.04 -12.31 2.16
CA SER A 176 -18.39 -13.11 3.32
C SER A 176 -18.29 -12.26 4.57
N PHE A 177 -19.28 -11.39 4.78
CA PHE A 177 -19.54 -10.87 6.11
C PHE A 177 -19.92 -12.05 7.00
N GLY A 178 -18.98 -12.49 7.84
CA GLY A 178 -19.26 -13.53 8.84
C GLY A 178 -20.45 -13.08 9.69
N PRO A 179 -21.35 -14.00 10.09
CA PRO A 179 -22.53 -13.63 10.84
C PRO A 179 -22.11 -12.91 12.12
N ALA A 180 -22.62 -11.68 12.30
CA ALA A 180 -22.45 -10.97 13.56
C ALA A 180 -22.98 -11.85 14.69
N SER A 181 -22.16 -12.12 15.71
CA SER A 181 -22.55 -12.94 16.86
C SER A 181 -23.58 -12.21 17.72
N THR A 182 -24.83 -12.22 17.30
CA THR A 182 -25.99 -11.80 18.09
C THR A 182 -26.31 -12.87 19.13
N ALA A 183 -25.46 -12.98 20.15
CA ALA A 183 -25.71 -13.76 21.35
C ALA A 183 -26.78 -13.06 22.22
N THR A 184 -28.02 -13.01 21.72
CA THR A 184 -29.18 -12.56 22.51
C THR A 184 -29.71 -13.74 23.30
N ALA A 185 -29.24 -13.87 24.54
CA ALA A 185 -29.82 -14.82 25.50
C ALA A 185 -31.17 -14.27 26.03
N ALA A 186 -32.22 -15.10 25.95
CA ALA A 186 -33.49 -14.89 26.66
C ALA A 186 -33.99 -16.23 27.25
N PRO A 187 -34.66 -16.27 28.43
CA PRO A 187 -34.76 -17.49 29.23
C PRO A 187 -36.17 -18.15 29.31
N GLY A 188 -36.20 -19.44 29.67
CA GLY A 188 -37.38 -20.20 30.15
C GLY A 188 -38.09 -21.03 29.06
N ALA A 189 -37.97 -22.37 28.97
CA ALA A 189 -38.39 -23.47 29.89
C ALA A 189 -39.87 -23.93 29.69
N PRO A 190 -40.27 -25.16 30.05
CA PRO A 190 -39.56 -26.47 30.08
C PRO A 190 -40.33 -27.61 29.35
N GLY A 191 -39.75 -28.82 29.19
CA GLY A 191 -40.46 -29.98 28.61
C GLY A 191 -39.75 -31.34 28.58
N THR A 192 -39.91 -32.12 29.65
CA THR A 192 -40.01 -33.61 29.76
C THR A 192 -39.15 -34.57 28.90
N ASP A 193 -38.26 -35.29 29.60
CA ASP A 193 -38.09 -36.77 29.71
C ASP A 193 -37.77 -37.74 28.55
N ALA A 194 -36.97 -38.76 28.96
CA ALA A 194 -36.62 -40.05 28.33
C ALA A 194 -35.75 -40.03 27.04
N GLY A 195 -34.78 -40.93 26.85
CA GLY A 195 -34.25 -42.02 27.69
C GLY A 195 -33.35 -42.98 26.88
N ALA A 196 -32.70 -43.95 27.56
CA ALA A 196 -31.94 -45.11 27.03
C ALA A 196 -30.52 -44.90 26.43
N ASP A 197 -29.53 -45.35 27.21
CA ASP A 197 -28.46 -46.35 26.90
C ASP A 197 -27.66 -46.36 25.57
N GLY A 198 -26.34 -46.64 25.71
CA GLY A 198 -25.35 -46.70 24.62
C GLY A 198 -25.22 -48.07 23.91
N PRO A 199 -24.02 -48.58 23.53
CA PRO A 199 -22.68 -48.24 24.04
C PRO A 199 -21.62 -47.92 22.95
N ARG A 200 -20.36 -47.75 23.40
CA ARG A 200 -19.15 -47.52 22.60
C ARG A 200 -18.24 -48.77 22.61
N PRO A 201 -17.65 -49.13 21.45
CA PRO A 201 -16.27 -49.61 21.37
C PRO A 201 -15.50 -48.87 20.23
N GLU A 202 -14.17 -48.92 20.05
CA GLU A 202 -13.05 -49.31 20.90
C GLU A 202 -11.79 -48.53 20.45
N ARG A 203 -10.58 -48.86 20.96
CA ARG A 203 -9.34 -48.08 20.75
C ARG A 203 -8.18 -48.96 20.24
N LYS A 204 -7.33 -48.38 19.38
CA LYS A 204 -5.87 -48.68 19.21
C LYS A 204 -5.51 -50.06 18.60
N PRO A 205 -4.21 -50.39 18.36
CA PRO A 205 -3.08 -49.58 17.82
C PRO A 205 -2.25 -50.33 16.73
N HIS A 206 -1.31 -49.67 16.03
CA HIS A 206 0.15 -49.98 15.99
C HIS A 206 0.94 -49.23 14.88
N CYS A 207 2.26 -49.40 14.88
CA CYS A 207 3.31 -48.57 14.30
C CYS A 207 4.08 -49.26 13.13
N PRO A 208 5.00 -48.56 12.42
CA PRO A 208 5.71 -49.06 11.23
C PRO A 208 6.89 -49.99 11.58
N PRO A 209 7.55 -50.62 10.58
CA PRO A 209 8.86 -50.13 10.08
C PRO A 209 9.01 -50.38 8.53
N GLU A 210 10.14 -50.21 7.80
CA GLU A 210 11.51 -49.75 8.10
C GLU A 210 12.22 -49.10 6.87
N SER A 211 13.53 -48.88 7.02
CA SER A 211 14.64 -48.40 6.17
C SER A 211 14.89 -48.97 4.76
N ALA A 212 15.46 -48.13 3.88
CA ALA A 212 16.83 -48.25 3.29
C ALA A 212 17.09 -47.03 2.35
N ARG A 213 18.18 -46.24 2.46
CA ARG A 213 19.55 -46.48 1.94
C ARG A 213 19.54 -46.86 0.43
N ARG A 214 20.26 -46.20 -0.49
CA ARG A 214 21.61 -45.59 -0.41
C ARG A 214 21.95 -44.76 -1.68
N ASP A 215 23.02 -43.96 -1.59
CA ASP A 215 24.01 -43.59 -2.64
C ASP A 215 23.59 -43.07 -4.04
N SER A 216 23.99 -41.83 -4.38
CA SER A 216 25.08 -41.54 -5.36
C SER A 216 25.02 -40.14 -6.00
N GLN A 217 26.20 -39.59 -6.32
CA GLN A 217 26.45 -38.26 -6.91
C GLN A 217 26.29 -38.21 -8.45
N PRO A 218 26.32 -37.02 -9.08
CA PRO A 218 25.86 -36.80 -10.47
C PRO A 218 26.96 -36.99 -11.54
N PRO A 219 26.59 -37.02 -12.83
CA PRO A 219 27.53 -36.81 -13.93
C PRO A 219 27.76 -35.31 -14.19
N ALA A 220 29.03 -34.93 -14.39
CA ALA A 220 29.40 -33.70 -15.05
C ALA A 220 29.62 -33.96 -16.56
N SER A 221 29.43 -32.94 -17.41
CA SER A 221 29.97 -32.92 -18.77
C SER A 221 30.41 -31.52 -19.18
N HIS A 222 31.43 -31.45 -20.03
CA HIS A 222 32.20 -30.23 -20.32
C HIS A 222 31.67 -29.40 -21.49
N GLY A 223 31.98 -28.09 -21.48
CA GLY A 223 31.79 -27.20 -22.62
C GLY A 223 32.45 -25.82 -22.49
N LYS A 224 33.79 -25.74 -22.52
CA LYS A 224 34.52 -24.52 -22.93
C LYS A 224 34.39 -24.38 -24.47
N SER A 225 34.61 -23.27 -25.17
CA SER A 225 35.21 -21.96 -24.88
C SER A 225 34.86 -20.99 -26.04
N ALA A 226 34.90 -19.67 -25.85
CA ALA A 226 35.54 -18.72 -26.78
C ALA A 226 35.35 -17.24 -26.38
N ASP A 227 36.46 -16.52 -26.21
CA ASP A 227 36.49 -15.06 -26.18
C ASP A 227 35.92 -14.41 -27.45
N LYS A 228 35.41 -13.17 -27.30
CA LYS A 228 35.73 -12.12 -28.29
C LYS A 228 35.80 -10.72 -27.70
N LEU A 229 37.05 -10.30 -27.50
CA LEU A 229 37.49 -8.94 -27.21
C LEU A 229 36.98 -7.94 -28.28
N ILE A 230 36.32 -6.85 -27.87
CA ILE A 230 36.06 -5.69 -28.74
C ILE A 230 36.78 -4.46 -28.18
N LYS A 231 37.82 -4.03 -28.89
CA LYS A 231 38.51 -2.75 -28.63
C LYS A 231 37.78 -1.62 -29.35
N ARG A 232 37.54 -0.49 -28.65
CA ARG A 232 37.15 0.77 -29.29
C ARG A 232 38.39 1.48 -29.87
N PRO A 233 38.31 2.08 -31.07
CA PRO A 233 39.25 3.13 -31.48
C PRO A 233 38.93 4.45 -30.78
N LYS A 234 39.94 5.31 -30.63
CA LYS A 234 39.76 6.75 -30.40
C LYS A 234 39.79 7.46 -31.75
N LEU A 235 38.92 8.46 -31.92
CA LEU A 235 39.15 9.71 -32.64
C LEU A 235 38.12 10.72 -32.12
#